data_AF-C4R4K3-F1
#
_entry.id   AF-C4R4K3-F1
#
_cell.length_a   1.000
_cell.length_b   1.000
_cell.length_c   1.000
_cell.angle_alpha   90.00
_cell.angle_beta   90.00
_cell.angle_gamma   90.00
#
_symmetry.space_group_name_H-M   'P 1'
#
loop_
_entity.id
_entity.type
_entity.pdbx_description
1 polymer ?
#
loop_
_entity_poly.entity_id
_entity_poly.type
_entity_poly.pdbx_seq_one_letter_code
_entity_poly.pdbx_strand_id
1 'polypeptide(L)'
;MTQNQNRSQTAGLSDVFQNDSEKDLYLESYMYTTAAALVGSIDKIVTVTLREGRVFIGILRTFDQFANLVLQDTVERIYIGDDKYAEAPQGVFLIRGENVSLVGEIDLDQQDKDLEKRSQIPFPEAQRIRKELVAAKQAKTTKERELMLSKGFEPQS
;
A
#
# COMPACT_ATOMS: atom_id res chain seq x y z
N MET A 1 -14.57 70.68 -40.80
CA MET A 1 -15.64 70.95 -39.83
C MET A 1 -16.43 69.66 -39.67
N THR A 2 -16.10 68.82 -38.69
CA THR A 2 -16.65 68.72 -37.30
C THR A 2 -17.81 67.70 -37.20
N GLN A 3 -17.73 66.82 -36.18
CA GLN A 3 -18.74 65.92 -35.57
C GLN A 3 -19.11 64.65 -36.37
N ASN A 4 -18.92 63.39 -35.90
CA ASN A 4 -19.19 62.71 -34.62
C ASN A 4 -20.69 62.51 -34.32
N GLN A 5 -21.19 61.26 -34.40
CA GLN A 5 -21.90 60.55 -33.30
C GLN A 5 -22.54 59.20 -33.74
N ASN A 6 -22.07 58.14 -33.08
CA ASN A 6 -22.73 56.91 -32.60
C ASN A 6 -23.84 56.20 -33.43
N ARG A 7 -23.60 54.90 -33.67
CA ARG A 7 -24.48 53.88 -33.08
C ARG A 7 -23.73 52.58 -32.76
N SER A 8 -24.03 52.12 -31.56
CA SER A 8 -23.32 51.15 -30.75
C SER A 8 -23.41 49.72 -31.23
N GLN A 9 -22.35 48.99 -30.91
CA GLN A 9 -22.22 47.54 -30.96
C GLN A 9 -23.37 46.85 -30.20
N THR A 10 -23.89 45.77 -30.77
CA THR A 10 -24.57 44.70 -30.04
C THR A 10 -23.91 43.38 -30.41
N ALA A 11 -22.72 43.15 -29.85
CA ALA A 11 -22.21 41.78 -29.70
C ALA A 11 -22.89 41.20 -28.46
N GLY A 12 -23.48 40.01 -28.60
CA GLY A 12 -24.30 39.39 -27.57
C GLY A 12 -23.54 39.14 -26.27
N LEU A 13 -24.25 39.33 -25.15
CA LEU A 13 -23.79 39.03 -23.78
C LEU A 13 -23.58 37.53 -23.51
N SER A 14 -23.70 36.66 -24.51
CA SER A 14 -23.49 35.22 -24.39
C SER A 14 -22.04 34.78 -24.62
N ASP A 15 -21.20 35.61 -25.25
CA ASP A 15 -19.92 35.14 -25.79
C ASP A 15 -18.69 35.57 -24.96
N VAL A 16 -18.91 36.14 -23.76
CA VAL A 16 -17.85 36.62 -22.86
C VAL A 16 -17.73 35.76 -21.58
N PHE A 17 -18.61 34.77 -21.39
CA PHE A 17 -18.61 33.90 -20.21
C PHE A 17 -18.27 32.44 -20.51
N GLN A 18 -17.32 32.19 -21.41
CA GLN A 18 -16.57 30.93 -21.34
C GLN A 18 -15.50 31.09 -20.25
N ASN A 19 -15.93 30.90 -19.01
CA ASN A 19 -15.08 30.87 -17.83
C ASN A 19 -14.07 29.71 -17.94
N ASP A 20 -12.88 29.98 -18.46
CA ASP A 20 -11.71 29.11 -18.29
C ASP A 20 -11.26 29.03 -16.81
N SER A 21 -11.85 29.83 -15.92
CA SER A 21 -11.64 29.81 -14.47
C SER A 21 -12.31 28.64 -13.75
N GLU A 22 -13.26 27.96 -14.38
CA GLU A 22 -13.89 26.77 -13.78
C GLU A 22 -13.00 25.54 -13.94
N LYS A 23 -12.28 25.40 -15.06
CA LYS A 23 -11.39 24.25 -15.32
C LYS A 23 -10.19 24.18 -14.37
N ASP A 24 -9.69 25.32 -13.90
CA ASP A 24 -8.62 25.38 -12.88
C ASP A 24 -9.11 25.02 -11.47
N LEU A 25 -10.43 25.04 -11.23
CA LEU A 25 -11.04 24.61 -9.98
C LEU A 25 -11.34 23.09 -9.96
N TYR A 26 -11.22 22.43 -11.12
CA TYR A 26 -11.46 21.00 -11.34
C TYR A 26 -10.16 20.19 -11.42
N LEU A 27 -9.10 20.61 -10.73
CA LEU A 27 -8.15 19.60 -10.24
C LEU A 27 -8.96 18.75 -9.27
N GLU A 28 -9.45 17.60 -9.73
CA GLU A 28 -10.15 16.62 -8.90
C GLU A 28 -9.46 16.59 -7.54
N SER A 29 -10.25 16.88 -6.50
CA SER A 29 -9.81 17.06 -5.12
C SER A 29 -9.34 15.71 -4.57
N TYR A 30 -8.27 15.16 -5.14
CA TYR A 30 -7.58 14.01 -4.64
C TYR A 30 -6.94 14.43 -3.33
N MET A 31 -7.51 13.96 -2.23
CA MET A 31 -6.92 14.16 -0.93
C MET A 31 -5.65 13.30 -0.86
N TYR A 32 -4.48 13.94 -0.84
CA TYR A 32 -3.19 13.25 -0.69
C TYR A 32 -2.88 12.98 0.78
N THR A 33 -3.75 12.21 1.44
CA THR A 33 -3.59 11.83 2.85
C THR A 33 -3.62 10.32 3.02
N THR A 34 -3.00 9.81 4.08
CA THR A 34 -3.09 8.39 4.44
C THR A 34 -4.53 7.92 4.56
N ALA A 35 -5.41 8.76 5.14
CA ALA A 35 -6.81 8.41 5.29
C ALA A 35 -7.52 8.26 3.94
N ALA A 36 -7.26 9.17 3.00
CA ALA A 36 -7.81 9.08 1.66
C ALA A 36 -7.29 7.86 0.88
N ALA A 37 -6.05 7.43 1.14
CA ALA A 37 -5.49 6.23 0.53
C ALA A 37 -6.12 4.93 1.06
N LEU A 38 -6.56 4.90 2.33
CA LEU A 38 -7.09 3.69 2.98
C LEU A 38 -8.61 3.63 3.06
N VAL A 39 -9.31 4.77 2.97
CA VAL A 39 -10.78 4.81 3.10
C VAL A 39 -11.47 3.95 2.05
N GLY A 40 -10.91 3.90 0.82
CA GLY A 40 -11.43 3.07 -0.26
C GLY A 40 -11.28 1.56 -0.02
N SER A 41 -10.44 1.16 0.93
CA SER A 41 -10.14 -0.24 1.25
C SER A 41 -10.90 -0.76 2.48
N ILE A 42 -11.70 0.08 3.14
CA ILE A 42 -12.60 -0.36 4.21
C ILE A 42 -13.56 -1.44 3.68
N ASP A 43 -13.77 -2.47 4.48
CA ASP A 43 -14.61 -3.63 4.18
C ASP A 43 -14.19 -4.46 2.95
N LYS A 44 -12.97 -4.24 2.48
CA LYS A 44 -12.32 -5.07 1.45
C LYS A 44 -11.26 -5.95 2.06
N ILE A 45 -10.92 -7.02 1.32
CA ILE A 45 -9.81 -7.89 1.69
C ILE A 45 -8.50 -7.22 1.27
N VAL A 46 -7.61 -7.06 2.23
CA VAL A 46 -6.30 -6.44 2.05
C VAL A 46 -5.20 -7.41 2.45
N THR A 47 -4.05 -7.28 1.80
CA THR A 47 -2.79 -7.84 2.27
C THR A 47 -2.00 -6.76 3.01
N VAL A 48 -1.43 -7.10 4.15
CA VAL A 48 -0.58 -6.25 4.97
C VAL A 48 0.76 -6.93 5.17
N THR A 49 1.84 -6.28 4.74
CA THR A 49 3.21 -6.74 4.97
C THR A 49 3.85 -5.93 6.09
N LEU A 50 4.41 -6.61 7.08
CA LEU A 50 5.13 -5.97 8.18
C LEU A 50 6.62 -5.77 7.86
N ARG A 51 7.28 -4.89 8.60
CA ARG A 51 8.74 -4.63 8.51
C ARG A 51 9.59 -5.90 8.66
N GLU A 52 9.12 -6.88 9.44
CA GLU A 52 9.78 -8.18 9.63
C GLU A 52 9.47 -9.21 8.52
N GLY A 53 8.77 -8.81 7.46
CA GLY A 53 8.45 -9.65 6.31
C GLY A 53 7.30 -10.64 6.54
N ARG A 54 6.54 -10.49 7.64
CA ARG A 54 5.30 -11.24 7.84
C ARG A 54 4.19 -10.66 6.99
N VAL A 55 3.31 -11.53 6.50
CA VAL A 55 2.18 -11.16 5.64
C VAL A 55 0.88 -11.59 6.33
N PHE A 56 -0.05 -10.64 6.42
CA PHE A 56 -1.39 -10.85 6.93
C PHE A 56 -2.39 -10.54 5.84
N ILE A 57 -3.43 -11.36 5.73
CA ILE A 57 -4.54 -11.15 4.80
C ILE A 57 -5.81 -11.14 5.63
N GLY A 58 -6.67 -10.15 5.44
CA GLY A 58 -7.91 -10.03 6.18
C GLY A 58 -8.77 -8.87 5.69
N ILE A 59 -9.95 -8.73 6.28
CA ILE A 59 -10.89 -7.65 5.95
C ILE A 59 -10.52 -6.41 6.76
N LEU A 60 -10.21 -5.29 6.10
CA LEU A 60 -9.91 -4.04 6.79
C LEU A 60 -11.19 -3.43 7.37
N ARG A 61 -11.32 -3.38 8.70
CA ARG A 61 -12.53 -2.85 9.37
C ARG A 61 -12.41 -1.39 9.76
N THR A 62 -11.24 -0.97 10.21
CA THR A 62 -10.97 0.43 10.56
C THR A 62 -9.47 0.70 10.56
N PHE A 63 -9.12 1.97 10.44
CA PHE A 63 -7.75 2.48 10.57
C PHE A 63 -7.75 3.87 11.21
N ASP A 64 -6.56 4.36 11.58
CA ASP A 64 -6.35 5.74 12.00
C ASP A 64 -5.32 6.49 11.14
N GLN A 65 -5.08 7.78 11.42
CA GLN A 65 -4.13 8.58 10.64
C GLN A 65 -2.67 8.09 10.73
N PHE A 66 -2.34 7.23 11.70
CA PHE A 66 -1.02 6.62 11.85
C PHE A 66 -0.93 5.26 11.16
N ALA A 67 -1.98 4.84 10.43
CA ALA A 67 -2.12 3.53 9.82
C ALA A 67 -2.08 2.38 10.84
N ASN A 68 -2.56 2.59 12.07
CA ASN A 68 -2.96 1.46 12.90
C ASN A 68 -4.17 0.79 12.26
N LEU A 69 -4.13 -0.52 12.04
CA LEU A 69 -5.14 -1.26 11.27
C LEU A 69 -5.85 -2.27 12.17
N VAL A 70 -7.17 -2.37 12.03
CA VAL A 70 -7.94 -3.48 12.58
C VAL A 70 -8.42 -4.34 11.43
N LEU A 71 -7.95 -5.59 11.41
CA LEU A 71 -8.35 -6.60 10.46
C LEU A 71 -9.31 -7.60 11.12
N GLN A 72 -10.29 -8.08 10.36
CA GLN A 72 -11.17 -9.18 10.72
C GLN A 72 -10.88 -10.38 9.80
N ASP A 73 -11.18 -11.59 10.29
CA ASP A 73 -10.99 -12.86 9.55
C ASP A 73 -9.56 -12.99 9.01
N THR A 74 -8.61 -12.55 9.84
CA THR A 74 -7.22 -12.40 9.47
C THR A 74 -6.54 -13.76 9.43
N VAL A 75 -5.71 -13.98 8.41
CA VAL A 75 -4.82 -15.13 8.25
C VAL A 75 -3.39 -14.63 8.13
N GLU A 76 -2.47 -15.20 8.92
CA GLU A 76 -1.03 -15.04 8.68
C GLU A 76 -0.62 -16.04 7.59
N ARG A 77 -0.01 -15.54 6.50
CA ARG A 77 0.48 -16.37 5.40
C ARG A 77 2.00 -16.29 5.32
N ILE A 78 2.64 -17.45 5.20
CA ILE A 78 4.09 -17.57 4.99
C ILE A 78 4.33 -18.15 3.60
N TYR A 79 5.08 -17.43 2.78
CA TYR A 79 5.58 -17.94 1.49
C TYR A 79 6.99 -18.49 1.67
N ILE A 80 7.24 -19.71 1.19
CA ILE A 80 8.54 -20.36 1.23
C ILE A 80 8.97 -20.62 -0.22
N GLY A 81 9.91 -19.81 -0.71
CA GLY A 81 10.30 -19.83 -2.12
C GLY A 81 9.11 -19.58 -3.06
N ASP A 82 9.16 -20.20 -4.23
CA ASP A 82 8.14 -20.03 -5.26
C ASP A 82 7.07 -21.13 -5.24
N ASP A 83 7.32 -22.23 -4.52
CA ASP A 83 6.53 -23.47 -4.64
C ASP A 83 5.75 -23.84 -3.37
N LYS A 84 5.99 -23.19 -2.23
CA LYS A 84 5.34 -23.55 -0.96
C LYS A 84 4.72 -22.35 -0.24
N TYR A 85 3.66 -22.62 0.51
CA TYR A 85 3.07 -21.64 1.43
C TYR A 85 2.46 -22.32 2.65
N ALA A 86 2.16 -21.54 3.69
CA ALA A 86 1.41 -21.98 4.86
C ALA A 86 0.54 -20.85 5.41
N GLU A 87 -0.51 -21.23 6.13
CA GLU A 87 -1.48 -20.29 6.70
C GLU A 87 -1.84 -20.62 8.14
N ALA A 88 -2.09 -19.60 8.94
CA ALA A 88 -2.66 -19.73 10.28
C ALA A 88 -3.70 -18.64 10.56
N PRO A 89 -4.91 -19.01 11.01
CA PRO A 89 -5.93 -18.04 11.38
C PRO A 89 -5.52 -17.23 12.61
N GLN A 90 -5.81 -15.93 12.57
CA GLN A 90 -5.57 -14.96 13.64
C GLN A 90 -6.88 -14.32 14.14
N GLY A 91 -7.95 -14.36 13.34
CA GLY A 91 -9.24 -13.77 13.69
C GLY A 91 -9.22 -12.24 13.62
N VAL A 92 -9.62 -11.57 14.71
CA VAL A 92 -9.52 -10.10 14.80
C VAL A 92 -8.09 -9.72 15.19
N PHE A 93 -7.45 -8.90 14.38
CA PHE A 93 -6.03 -8.59 14.52
C PHE A 93 -5.78 -7.07 14.46
N LEU A 94 -5.15 -6.53 15.50
CA LEU A 94 -4.73 -5.14 15.57
C LEU A 94 -3.25 -5.03 15.17
N ILE A 95 -2.96 -4.26 14.13
CA ILE A 95 -1.62 -3.99 13.64
C ILE A 95 -1.25 -2.55 13.97
N ARG A 96 -0.10 -2.36 14.63
CA ARG A 96 0.43 -1.03 14.93
C ARG A 96 1.13 -0.44 13.69
N GLY A 97 0.80 0.80 13.36
CA GLY A 97 1.14 1.44 12.09
C GLY A 97 2.62 1.55 11.79
N GLU A 98 3.50 1.73 12.79
CA GLU A 98 4.95 1.80 12.54
C GLU A 98 5.57 0.48 12.05
N ASN A 99 4.86 -0.63 12.26
CA ASN A 99 5.25 -1.96 11.79
C ASN A 99 4.72 -2.27 10.40
N VAL A 100 3.75 -1.49 9.89
CA VAL A 100 3.21 -1.64 8.55
C VAL A 100 4.26 -1.17 7.55
N SER A 101 4.64 -2.06 6.63
CA SER A 101 5.50 -1.72 5.49
C SER A 101 4.67 -1.42 4.26
N LEU A 102 3.62 -2.21 4.01
CA LEU A 102 2.73 -2.06 2.87
C LEU A 102 1.35 -2.59 3.22
N VAL A 103 0.31 -1.94 2.71
CA VAL A 103 -1.06 -2.42 2.69
C VAL A 103 -1.63 -2.21 1.29
N GLY A 104 -2.38 -3.17 0.79
CA GLY A 104 -3.04 -3.09 -0.51
C GLY A 104 -4.20 -4.05 -0.63
N GLU A 105 -5.22 -3.66 -1.39
CA GLU A 105 -6.32 -4.54 -1.79
C GLU A 105 -5.78 -5.70 -2.62
N ILE A 106 -6.36 -6.88 -2.46
CA ILE A 106 -5.99 -8.07 -3.23
C ILE A 106 -7.07 -8.43 -4.25
N ASP A 107 -6.61 -8.83 -5.44
CA ASP A 107 -7.44 -9.55 -6.41
C ASP A 107 -7.48 -11.02 -6.02
N LEU A 108 -8.64 -11.47 -5.54
CA LEU A 108 -8.83 -12.84 -5.03
C LEU A 108 -8.67 -13.89 -6.12
N ASP A 109 -9.18 -13.62 -7.33
CA ASP A 109 -9.13 -14.60 -8.43
C ASP A 109 -7.69 -14.85 -8.88
N GLN A 110 -6.87 -13.80 -8.89
CA GLN A 110 -5.45 -13.94 -9.21
C GLN A 110 -4.68 -14.63 -8.09
N GLN A 111 -4.98 -14.30 -6.83
CA GLN A 111 -4.35 -14.94 -5.68
C GLN A 111 -4.64 -16.45 -5.65
N ASP A 112 -5.87 -16.87 -5.86
CA ASP A 112 -6.25 -18.28 -5.82
C ASP A 112 -5.50 -19.10 -6.89
N LYS A 113 -5.42 -18.58 -8.12
CA LYS A 113 -4.64 -19.19 -9.21
C LYS A 113 -3.14 -19.33 -8.88
N ASP A 114 -2.60 -18.39 -8.12
CA ASP A 114 -1.18 -18.42 -7.74
C ASP A 114 -0.92 -19.37 -6.56
N LEU A 115 -1.92 -19.58 -5.69
CA LEU A 115 -1.86 -20.58 -4.62
C LEU A 115 -2.04 -22.00 -5.17
N GLU A 116 -2.86 -22.22 -6.19
CA GLU A 116 -3.02 -23.53 -6.85
C GLU A 116 -1.71 -24.11 -7.39
N LYS A 117 -0.76 -23.22 -7.75
CA LYS A 117 0.58 -23.60 -8.23
C LYS A 117 1.55 -23.98 -7.10
N ARG A 118 1.15 -23.80 -5.83
CA ARG A 118 1.99 -23.97 -4.65
C ARG A 118 1.47 -25.10 -3.77
N SER A 119 2.37 -25.78 -3.09
CA SER A 119 2.05 -26.81 -2.10
C SER A 119 1.88 -26.18 -0.72
N GLN A 120 0.73 -26.40 -0.07
CA GLN A 120 0.52 -25.98 1.30
C GLN A 120 1.27 -26.91 2.27
N ILE A 121 2.04 -26.35 3.18
CA ILE A 121 2.77 -27.09 4.24
C ILE A 121 2.23 -26.71 5.63
N PRO A 122 2.47 -27.54 6.68
CA PRO A 122 2.09 -27.19 8.04
C PRO A 122 2.71 -25.87 8.51
N PHE A 123 1.91 -25.01 9.14
CA PHE A 123 2.37 -23.70 9.59
C PHE A 123 3.59 -23.74 10.53
N PRO A 124 3.70 -24.66 11.52
CA PRO A 124 4.89 -24.75 12.37
C PRO A 124 6.17 -25.07 11.57
N GLU A 125 6.05 -25.87 10.50
CA GLU A 125 7.17 -26.18 9.62
C GLU A 125 7.61 -24.93 8.84
N ALA A 126 6.66 -24.19 8.26
CA ALA A 126 6.94 -22.93 7.57
C ALA A 126 7.56 -21.88 8.50
N GLN A 127 7.10 -21.80 9.75
CA GLN A 127 7.69 -20.91 10.76
C GLN A 127 9.15 -21.24 11.05
N ARG A 128 9.50 -22.52 11.17
CA ARG A 128 10.88 -22.96 11.37
C ARG A 128 11.75 -22.57 10.18
N ILE A 129 11.31 -22.88 8.95
CA ILE A 129 12.06 -22.55 7.73
C ILE A 129 12.25 -21.03 7.62
N ARG A 130 11.20 -20.24 7.82
CA ARG A 130 11.28 -18.77 7.81
C ARG A 130 12.28 -18.25 8.84
N LYS A 131 12.25 -18.78 10.07
CA LYS A 131 13.18 -18.38 11.14
C LYS A 131 14.64 -18.65 10.74
N GLU A 132 14.92 -19.81 10.16
CA GLU A 132 16.24 -20.18 9.68
C GLU A 132 16.70 -19.28 8.53
N LEU A 133 15.83 -18.98 7.56
CA LEU A 133 16.13 -18.07 6.45
C LEU A 133 16.43 -16.64 6.93
N VAL A 134 15.63 -16.13 7.87
CA VAL A 134 15.85 -14.80 8.46
C VAL A 134 17.17 -14.76 9.22
N ALA A 135 17.47 -15.77 10.03
CA ALA A 135 18.73 -15.85 10.76
C ALA A 135 19.95 -15.93 9.81
N ALA A 136 19.86 -16.73 8.75
CA ALA A 136 20.91 -16.84 7.74
C ALA A 136 21.14 -15.51 7.00
N LYS A 137 20.06 -14.81 6.64
CA LYS A 137 20.13 -13.48 6.00
C LYS A 137 20.78 -12.46 6.94
N GLN A 138 20.36 -12.43 8.20
CA GLN A 138 20.95 -11.55 9.21
C GLN A 138 22.46 -11.83 9.39
N ALA A 139 22.85 -13.10 9.52
CA ALA A 139 24.26 -13.47 9.65
C ALA A 139 25.09 -13.06 8.42
N LYS A 140 24.54 -13.20 7.22
CA LYS A 140 25.18 -12.74 5.98
C LYS A 140 25.32 -11.22 5.96
N THR A 141 24.25 -10.49 6.26
CA THR A 141 24.24 -9.02 6.32
C THR A 141 25.23 -8.50 7.35
N THR A 142 25.35 -9.12 8.53
CA THR A 142 26.34 -8.75 9.54
C THR A 142 27.77 -8.92 9.02
N LYS A 143 28.09 -10.04 8.37
CA LYS A 143 29.42 -10.26 7.77
C LYS A 143 29.73 -9.25 6.65
N GLU A 144 28.75 -8.96 5.80
CA GLU A 144 28.89 -7.94 4.75
C GLU A 144 29.12 -6.56 5.36
N ARG A 145 28.41 -6.23 6.45
CA ARG A 145 28.57 -4.99 7.20
C ARG A 145 29.99 -4.82 7.75
N GLU A 146 30.51 -5.86 8.40
CA GLU A 146 31.88 -5.88 8.93
C GLU A 146 32.93 -5.71 7.83
N LEU A 147 32.73 -6.37 6.68
CA LEU A 147 33.60 -6.23 5.52
C LEU A 147 33.55 -4.81 4.93
N MET A 148 32.38 -4.20 4.84
CA MET A 148 32.23 -2.81 4.37
C MET A 148 32.98 -1.83 5.27
N LEU A 149 32.81 -1.97 6.59
CA LEU A 149 33.50 -1.14 7.58
C LEU A 149 35.03 -1.29 7.49
N SER A 150 35.54 -2.52 7.32
CA SER A 150 36.98 -2.77 7.12
C SER A 150 37.56 -2.09 5.88
N LYS A 151 36.71 -1.79 4.89
CA LYS A 151 37.07 -1.12 3.64
C LYS A 151 36.81 0.40 3.67
N GLY A 152 36.36 0.94 4.82
CA GLY A 152 36.06 2.36 4.99
C GLY A 152 34.72 2.80 4.39
N PHE A 153 33.83 1.86 4.06
CA PHE A 153 32.46 2.17 3.66
C PHE A 153 31.53 2.11 4.87
N GLU A 154 30.65 3.09 4.99
CA GLU A 154 29.62 3.11 6.03
C GLU A 154 28.33 2.45 5.50
N PRO A 155 27.96 1.26 5.99
CA PRO A 155 26.74 0.59 5.58
C PRO A 155 25.52 1.36 6.10
N GLN A 156 24.53 1.57 5.23
CA GLN A 156 23.28 2.23 5.62
C GLN A 156 22.55 1.43 6.72
N SER A 157 22.07 2.16 7.72
CA SER A 157 21.37 1.67 8.91
C SER A 157 20.00 1.08 8.62
#